data_AF-A0A9W3X3S1-F1
#
_entry.id   AF-A0A9W3X3S1-F1
#
_cell.length_a   1.000
_cell.length_b   1.000
_cell.length_c   1.000
_cell.angle_alpha   90.00
_cell.angle_beta   90.00
_cell.angle_gamma   90.00
#
_symmetry.space_group_name_H-M   'P 1'
#
loop_
_entity.id
_entity.type
_entity.pdbx_description
1 polymer ?
#
loop_
_entity_poly.entity_id
_entity_poly.type
_entity_poly.pdbx_seq_one_letter_code
_entity_poly.pdbx_strand_id
1 'polypeptide(L)'
;MPPAYKKRVSPKKALTQSAMRRICEMLKQNKQKRIRNMHKQQLKIVDIHEKLLDEGFKISYTTVRNFISAEEKRHREVFIRQKPTAGQEIEFDWGGSQTFNSGQIS
;
A
#
# COMPACT_ATOMS: atom_id res chain seq x y z
N MET A 1 20.70 36.54 -22.94
CA MET A 1 19.42 35.78 -22.97
C MET A 1 19.41 34.81 -21.80
N PRO A 2 18.40 34.83 -20.91
CA PRO A 2 18.31 33.84 -19.84
C PRO A 2 17.99 32.44 -20.42
N PRO A 3 18.50 31.34 -19.85
CA PRO A 3 18.25 30.01 -20.36
C PRO A 3 16.75 29.69 -20.25
N ALA A 4 16.10 29.45 -21.39
CA ALA A 4 14.71 29.04 -21.45
C ALA A 4 14.57 27.61 -20.89
N TYR A 5 14.26 27.52 -19.61
CA TYR A 5 14.00 26.25 -18.96
C TYR A 5 12.74 25.64 -19.57
N LYS A 6 12.93 24.61 -20.42
CA LYS A 6 11.81 23.82 -20.94
C LYS A 6 11.09 23.21 -19.75
N LYS A 7 9.91 23.72 -19.41
CA LYS A 7 9.03 23.05 -18.45
C LYS A 7 8.75 21.66 -19.02
N ARG A 8 9.35 20.63 -18.43
CA ARG A 8 9.02 19.24 -18.75
C ARG A 8 7.56 19.05 -18.38
N VAL A 9 6.68 19.14 -19.37
CA VAL A 9 5.33 18.59 -19.31
C VAL A 9 5.51 17.08 -19.37
N SER A 10 6.02 16.50 -18.29
CA SER A 10 6.02 15.05 -18.15
C SER A 10 4.55 14.66 -18.20
N PRO A 11 4.11 13.76 -19.08
CA PRO A 11 2.79 13.16 -18.93
C PRO A 11 2.82 12.40 -17.60
N LYS A 12 2.42 13.10 -16.54
CA LYS A 12 2.34 12.58 -15.18
C LYS A 12 1.19 11.59 -15.16
N LYS A 13 1.44 10.37 -15.62
CA LYS A 13 0.65 9.15 -15.39
C LYS A 13 1.32 7.97 -16.12
N ALA A 14 2.53 7.59 -15.69
CA ALA A 14 2.97 6.20 -15.88
C ALA A 14 2.07 5.22 -15.09
N LEU A 15 1.27 5.77 -14.16
CA LEU A 15 0.22 5.08 -13.45
C LEU A 15 -1.04 5.03 -14.34
N THR A 16 -1.11 4.03 -15.23
CA THR A 16 -2.30 3.73 -16.03
C THR A 16 -3.47 3.36 -15.12
N GLN A 17 -4.71 3.71 -15.50
CA GLN A 17 -5.91 3.33 -14.74
C GLN A 17 -5.99 1.82 -14.46
N SER A 18 -5.55 1.00 -15.42
CA SER A 18 -5.45 -0.46 -15.26
C SER A 18 -4.49 -0.87 -14.13
N ALA A 19 -3.31 -0.24 -14.04
CA ALA A 19 -2.35 -0.50 -12.97
C ALA A 19 -2.90 -0.06 -11.60
N MET A 20 -3.61 1.08 -11.53
CA MET A 20 -4.27 1.53 -10.29
C MET A 20 -5.31 0.52 -9.82
N ARG A 21 -6.16 0.05 -10.75
CA ARG A 21 -7.19 -0.95 -10.47
C ARG A 21 -6.55 -2.22 -9.93
N ARG A 22 -5.46 -2.67 -10.54
CA ARG A 22 -4.74 -3.87 -10.15
C ARG A 22 -4.11 -3.76 -8.76
N ILE A 23 -3.48 -2.62 -8.45
CA ILE A 23 -2.95 -2.35 -7.11
C ILE A 23 -4.09 -2.36 -6.08
N CYS A 24 -5.22 -1.73 -6.38
CA CYS A 24 -6.38 -1.72 -5.49
C CYS A 24 -6.92 -3.13 -5.22
N GLU A 25 -7.00 -3.99 -6.24
CA GLU A 25 -7.39 -5.39 -6.06
C GLU A 25 -6.43 -6.15 -5.12
N MET A 26 -5.12 -5.99 -5.32
CA MET A 26 -4.11 -6.62 -4.46
C MET A 26 -4.18 -6.11 -3.01
N LEU A 27 -4.40 -4.81 -2.80
CA LEU A 27 -4.59 -4.24 -1.46
C LEU A 27 -5.88 -4.77 -0.80
N LYS A 28 -6.96 -4.92 -1.57
CA LYS A 28 -8.21 -5.52 -1.08
C LYS A 28 -8.00 -6.97 -0.65
N GLN A 29 -7.24 -7.75 -1.42
CA GLN A 29 -6.87 -9.12 -1.04
C GLN A 29 -6.03 -9.13 0.25
N ASN A 30 -5.07 -8.22 0.40
CA ASN A 30 -4.31 -8.08 1.65
C ASN A 30 -5.22 -7.76 2.85
N LYS A 31 -6.22 -6.88 2.68
CA LYS A 31 -7.22 -6.59 3.73
C LYS A 31 -7.99 -7.85 4.13
N GLN A 32 -8.43 -8.66 3.17
CA GLN A 32 -9.11 -9.93 3.46
C GLN A 32 -8.19 -10.92 4.19
N LYS A 33 -6.92 -10.99 3.80
CA LYS A 33 -5.92 -11.84 4.47
C LYS A 33 -5.67 -11.40 5.91
N ARG A 34 -5.66 -10.09 6.19
CA ARG A 34 -5.57 -9.55 7.56
C ARG A 34 -6.75 -9.99 8.43
N ILE A 35 -7.97 -9.91 7.90
CA ILE A 35 -9.19 -10.34 8.62
C ILE A 35 -9.15 -11.84 8.93
N ARG A 36 -8.57 -12.65 8.03
CA ARG A 36 -8.41 -14.11 8.20
C ARG A 36 -7.17 -14.49 9.02
N ASN A 37 -6.50 -13.53 9.67
CA ASN A 37 -5.26 -13.71 10.41
C ASN A 37 -4.09 -14.31 9.60
N MET A 38 -4.14 -14.26 8.27
CA MET A 38 -3.11 -14.78 7.36
C MET A 38 -2.04 -13.73 7.08
N HIS A 39 -1.40 -13.24 8.14
CA HIS A 39 -0.46 -12.12 8.03
C HIS A 39 0.76 -12.43 7.16
N LYS A 40 1.25 -13.67 7.20
CA LYS A 40 2.40 -14.14 6.42
C LYS A 40 2.13 -14.21 4.91
N GLN A 41 0.86 -14.19 4.49
CA GLN A 41 0.48 -14.27 3.07
C GLN A 41 0.19 -12.91 2.43
N GLN A 42 0.37 -11.80 3.17
CA GLN A 42 0.17 -10.46 2.62
C GLN A 42 1.24 -10.14 1.57
N LEU A 43 0.82 -9.57 0.43
CA LEU A 43 1.74 -9.12 -0.61
C LEU A 43 2.46 -7.86 -0.13
N LYS A 44 3.80 -7.83 -0.23
CA LYS A 44 4.59 -6.62 0.03
C LYS A 44 4.50 -5.70 -1.19
N ILE A 45 4.91 -4.44 -1.00
CA ILE A 45 4.97 -3.45 -2.09
C ILE A 45 5.88 -3.92 -3.21
N VAL A 46 6.98 -4.62 -2.87
CA VAL A 46 7.90 -5.22 -3.84
C VAL A 46 7.18 -6.30 -4.66
N ASP A 47 6.48 -7.25 -4.02
CA ASP A 47 5.72 -8.29 -4.72
C ASP A 47 4.63 -7.69 -5.63
N ILE A 48 3.96 -6.63 -5.18
CA ILE A 48 2.95 -5.89 -5.98
C ILE A 48 3.62 -5.25 -7.20
N HIS A 49 4.79 -4.65 -7.02
CA HIS A 49 5.54 -4.04 -8.12
C HIS A 49 6.01 -5.08 -9.13
N GLU A 50 6.58 -6.20 -8.68
CA GLU A 50 7.00 -7.30 -9.55
C GLU A 50 5.84 -7.89 -10.35
N LYS A 51 4.68 -8.11 -9.71
CA LYS A 51 3.46 -8.56 -10.42
C LYS A 51 2.99 -7.57 -11.49
N LEU A 52 3.10 -6.27 -11.23
CA LEU A 52 2.76 -5.28 -12.25
C LEU A 52 3.73 -5.33 -13.42
N LEU A 53 5.02 -5.55 -13.17
CA LEU A 53 6.00 -5.73 -14.24
C LEU A 53 5.72 -7.01 -15.05
N ASP A 54 5.39 -8.11 -14.39
CA ASP A 54 5.03 -9.40 -15.00
C ASP A 54 3.78 -9.28 -15.90
N GLU A 55 2.78 -8.52 -15.45
CA GLU A 55 1.58 -8.19 -16.23
C GLU A 55 1.85 -7.19 -17.39
N GLY A 56 3.09 -6.73 -17.56
CA GLY A 56 3.52 -5.86 -18.65
C GLY A 56 3.37 -4.36 -18.39
N PHE A 57 3.10 -3.94 -17.15
CA PHE A 57 3.00 -2.52 -16.81
C PHE A 57 4.38 -1.87 -16.67
N LYS A 58 4.60 -0.74 -17.36
CA LYS A 58 5.81 0.09 -17.21
C LYS A 58 5.66 1.08 -16.05
N ILE A 59 5.75 0.59 -14.82
CA ILE A 59 5.65 1.40 -13.59
C ILE A 59 6.89 1.25 -12.70
N SER A 60 7.35 2.36 -12.15
CA SER A 60 8.45 2.38 -11.18
C SER A 60 7.97 2.03 -9.77
N TYR A 61 8.82 1.36 -8.99
CA TYR A 61 8.57 1.03 -7.58
C TYR A 61 8.13 2.23 -6.75
N THR A 62 8.79 3.38 -6.92
CA THR A 62 8.48 4.63 -6.21
C THR A 62 7.05 5.11 -6.48
N THR A 63 6.55 4.93 -7.70
CA THR A 63 5.16 5.27 -8.06
C THR A 63 4.17 4.35 -7.36
N VAL A 64 4.43 3.04 -7.32
CA VAL A 64 3.60 2.06 -6.61
C VAL A 64 3.57 2.39 -5.11
N ARG A 65 4.74 2.60 -4.50
CA ARG A 65 4.88 2.94 -3.09
C ARG A 65 4.14 4.24 -2.74
N ASN A 66 4.33 5.30 -3.53
CA ASN A 66 3.66 6.58 -3.31
C ASN A 66 2.14 6.45 -3.43
N PHE A 67 1.65 5.64 -4.39
CA PHE A 67 0.23 5.40 -4.56
C PHE A 67 -0.38 4.65 -3.36
N ILE A 68 0.27 3.58 -2.91
CA ILE A 68 -0.19 2.82 -1.72
C ILE A 68 -0.19 3.71 -0.49
N SER A 69 0.88 4.49 -0.27
CA SER A 69 0.98 5.41 0.87
C SER A 69 -0.10 6.50 0.83
N ALA A 70 -0.41 7.04 -0.35
CA ALA A 70 -1.49 8.00 -0.53
C ALA A 70 -2.87 7.40 -0.19
N GLU A 71 -3.13 6.16 -0.60
CA GLU A 71 -4.39 5.48 -0.25
C GLU A 71 -4.49 5.10 1.22
N GLU A 72 -3.40 4.67 1.86
CA GLU A 72 -3.39 4.45 3.31
C GLU A 72 -3.64 5.74 4.09
N LYS A 73 -3.01 6.84 3.66
CA LYS A 73 -3.24 8.17 4.25
C LYS A 73 -4.70 8.59 4.09
N ARG A 74 -5.26 8.44 2.88
CA ARG A 74 -6.66 8.73 2.60
C ARG A 74 -7.61 7.89 3.45
N HIS A 75 -7.33 6.59 3.59
CA HIS A 75 -8.09 5.70 4.48
C HIS A 75 -8.02 6.16 5.94
N ARG A 76 -6.85 6.59 6.41
CA ARG A 76 -6.66 7.14 7.77
C ARG A 76 -7.45 8.44 7.96
N GLU A 77 -7.40 9.36 7.00
CA GLU A 77 -8.14 10.63 7.06
C GLU A 77 -9.67 10.41 7.03
N VAL A 78 -10.14 9.46 6.22
CA VAL A 78 -11.56 9.07 6.16
C VAL A 78 -12.01 8.37 7.45
N PHE A 79 -11.14 7.58 8.07
CA PHE A 79 -11.42 6.91 9.34
C PHE A 79 -11.48 7.91 10.51
N ILE A 80 -10.56 8.87 10.56
CA ILE A 80 -10.54 9.94 11.58
C ILE A 80 -11.80 10.81 11.50
N ARG A 81 -12.28 11.12 10.28
CA ARG A 81 -13.55 11.83 10.09
C ARG A 81 -14.78 11.01 10.48
N GLN A 82 -14.66 9.69 10.55
CA GLN A 82 -15.80 8.82 10.82
C GLN A 82 -16.10 8.61 12.31
N LYS A 83 -15.17 8.72 13.28
CA LYS A 83 -15.51 8.74 14.74
C LYS A 83 -14.43 9.38 15.65
N PRO A 84 -14.79 9.98 16.81
CA PRO A 84 -16.12 9.93 17.46
C PRO A 84 -16.75 11.28 17.85
N THR A 85 -18.06 11.38 17.63
CA THR A 85 -18.91 12.10 18.59
C THR A 85 -18.94 11.28 19.88
N ALA A 86 -18.28 11.83 20.92
CA ALA A 86 -18.36 11.57 22.36
C ALA A 86 -18.29 10.12 22.93
N GLY A 87 -17.24 9.85 23.70
CA GLY A 87 -17.30 9.06 24.94
C GLY A 87 -17.14 7.55 24.83
N GLN A 88 -15.92 7.05 24.71
CA GLN A 88 -15.48 5.78 25.35
C GLN A 88 -13.97 5.67 25.17
N GLU A 89 -13.26 5.54 26.29
CA GLU A 89 -11.82 5.27 26.34
C GLU A 89 -11.54 3.93 25.63
N ILE A 90 -10.68 3.96 24.62
CA ILE A 90 -10.24 2.76 23.91
C ILE A 90 -8.79 2.55 24.31
N GLU A 91 -8.55 1.71 25.32
CA GLU A 91 -7.22 1.18 25.63
C GLU A 91 -6.71 0.44 24.39
N PHE A 92 -5.68 1.02 23.77
CA PHE A 92 -5.04 0.44 22.60
C PHE A 92 -3.87 -0.45 23.06
N ASP A 93 -4.11 -1.76 23.13
CA ASP A 93 -3.08 -2.77 23.35
C ASP A 93 -2.26 -2.95 22.06
N TRP A 94 -1.06 -2.37 22.03
CA TRP A 94 -0.10 -2.61 20.95
C TRP A 94 0.65 -3.93 21.23
N GLY A 95 -0.08 -5.05 21.26
CA GLY A 95 0.46 -6.40 21.44
C GLY A 95 1.41 -6.81 20.31
N GLY A 96 2.62 -6.24 20.32
CA GLY A 96 3.76 -6.70 19.56
C GLY A 96 4.39 -7.88 20.28
N SER A 97 4.50 -9.02 19.59
CA SER A 97 5.66 -9.94 19.57
C SER A 97 5.25 -11.26 18.92
N GLN A 98 5.55 -11.43 17.63
CA GLN A 98 5.50 -12.73 16.98
C GLN A 98 6.80 -13.47 17.30
N THR A 99 6.76 -14.41 18.24
CA THR A 99 7.83 -15.38 18.47
C THR A 99 7.88 -16.37 17.29
N PHE A 100 8.95 -16.31 16.52
CA PHE A 100 9.32 -17.35 15.56
C PHE A 100 9.94 -18.52 16.32
N ASN A 101 9.26 -19.67 16.33
CA ASN A 101 9.88 -20.92 16.71
C ASN A 101 10.03 -21.77 15.44
N SER A 102 11.20 -21.71 14.83
CA SER A 102 11.63 -22.65 13.78
C SER A 102 12.64 -23.60 14.41
N GLY A 103 12.13 -24.65 15.03
CA GLY A 103 12.93 -25.79 15.47
C GLY A 103 13.34 -26.62 14.25
N GLN A 104 14.61 -26.47 13.88
CA GLN A 104 15.32 -27.44 13.06
C GLN A 104 15.75 -28.56 14.01
N ILE A 105 15.40 -29.81 13.72
CA ILE A 105 16.14 -30.97 14.24
C ILE A 105 16.24 -32.00 13.12
N SER A 106 17.47 -32.48 13.02
CA SER A 106 18.06 -33.36 12.03
C SER A 106 17.40 -34.74 11.89
#